data_AF-A0A1C4D7B5-F1
#
_entry.id   AF-A0A1C4D7B5-F1
#
_cell.length_a   1.000
_cell.length_b   1.000
_cell.length_c   1.000
_cell.angle_alpha   90.00
_cell.angle_beta   90.00
_cell.angle_gamma   90.00
#
_symmetry.space_group_name_H-M   'P 1'
#
loop_
_entity.id
_entity.type
_entity.pdbx_description
1 polymer ?
#
loop_
_entity_poly.entity_id
_entity_poly.type
_entity_poly.pdbx_seq_one_letter_code
_entity_poly.pdbx_strand_id
1 'polypeptide(L)'
;MKLKKLKISHIIYVLLVFAILYYPVKITKYYLMDLSYDEILDFGWRGDGCKTKDGNWVDSIDCPCGRGLMESDDPYNKISDEGYFYYNDELLGKVTLKRKPSYFSGDEILTGGELEIEHLETGIICYYDSILD
;
A
#
# COMPACT_ATOMS: atom_id res chain seq x y z
N MET A 1 -24.81 -16.59 -41.10
CA MET A 1 -24.22 -16.28 -39.77
C MET A 1 -22.68 -16.34 -39.79
N LYS A 2 -22.01 -15.48 -40.58
CA LYS A 2 -20.53 -15.43 -40.69
C LYS A 2 -19.92 -14.10 -40.22
N LEU A 3 -20.66 -13.00 -40.31
CA LEU A 3 -20.23 -11.66 -39.88
C LEU A 3 -20.04 -11.49 -38.36
N LYS A 4 -20.69 -12.31 -37.52
CA LYS A 4 -20.53 -12.23 -36.05
C LYS A 4 -19.21 -12.83 -35.54
N LYS A 5 -18.67 -13.88 -36.18
CA LYS A 5 -17.44 -14.56 -35.74
C LYS A 5 -16.18 -13.71 -35.94
N LEU A 6 -16.10 -12.95 -37.04
CA LEU A 6 -14.92 -12.14 -37.37
C LEU A 6 -14.72 -10.94 -36.41
N LYS A 7 -15.82 -10.35 -35.90
CA LYS A 7 -15.77 -9.26 -34.93
C LYS A 7 -15.33 -9.73 -33.55
N ILE A 8 -15.78 -10.91 -33.12
CA ILE A 8 -15.42 -11.47 -31.81
C ILE A 8 -13.93 -11.84 -31.76
N SER A 9 -13.38 -12.43 -32.83
CA SER A 9 -11.95 -12.78 -32.85
C SER A 9 -11.04 -11.54 -32.77
N HIS A 10 -11.43 -10.42 -33.40
CA HIS A 10 -10.69 -9.17 -33.31
C HIS A 10 -10.74 -8.57 -31.90
N ILE A 11 -11.90 -8.61 -31.23
CA ILE A 11 -12.02 -8.15 -29.84
C ILE A 11 -11.15 -8.99 -28.91
N ILE A 12 -11.15 -10.32 -29.09
CA ILE A 12 -10.27 -11.22 -28.31
C ILE A 12 -8.80 -10.87 -28.58
N TYR A 13 -8.40 -10.66 -29.83
CA TYR A 13 -7.03 -10.28 -30.17
C TYR A 13 -6.63 -8.94 -29.52
N VAL A 14 -7.52 -7.95 -29.54
CA VAL A 14 -7.28 -6.65 -28.89
C VAL A 14 -7.09 -6.84 -27.38
N LEU A 15 -7.97 -7.60 -26.71
CA LEU A 15 -7.84 -7.92 -25.29
C LEU A 15 -6.53 -8.66 -24.99
N LEU A 16 -6.11 -9.57 -25.87
CA LEU A 16 -4.88 -10.35 -25.72
C LEU A 16 -3.64 -9.46 -25.90
N VAL A 17 -3.65 -8.53 -26.85
CA VAL A 17 -2.60 -7.52 -27.02
C VAL A 17 -2.54 -6.59 -25.81
N PHE A 18 -3.69 -6.13 -25.30
CA PHE A 18 -3.74 -5.35 -24.07
C PHE A 18 -3.17 -6.15 -22.89
N ALA A 19 -3.52 -7.42 -22.72
CA ALA A 19 -2.98 -8.25 -21.65
C ALA A 19 -1.45 -8.44 -21.77
N ILE A 20 -0.95 -8.71 -22.98
CA ILE A 20 0.49 -8.90 -23.25
C ILE A 20 1.28 -7.61 -23.05
N LEU A 21 0.73 -6.45 -23.39
CA LEU A 21 1.46 -5.18 -23.27
C LEU A 21 1.30 -4.54 -21.90
N TYR A 22 0.08 -4.54 -21.35
CA TYR A 22 -0.23 -3.82 -20.11
C TYR A 22 0.31 -4.54 -18.88
N TYR A 23 0.10 -5.85 -18.79
CA TYR A 23 0.41 -6.59 -17.56
C TYR A 23 1.93 -6.66 -17.29
N PRO A 24 2.79 -6.95 -18.28
CA PRO A 24 4.24 -6.93 -18.06
C PRO A 24 4.76 -5.53 -17.77
N VAL A 25 4.19 -4.48 -18.37
CA VAL A 25 4.57 -3.09 -18.07
C VAL A 25 4.22 -2.72 -16.64
N LYS A 26 3.04 -3.11 -16.15
CA LYS A 26 2.63 -2.89 -14.75
C LYS A 26 3.59 -3.59 -13.77
N ILE A 27 3.89 -4.86 -14.02
CA ILE A 27 4.85 -5.63 -13.21
C ILE A 27 6.24 -4.98 -13.25
N THR A 28 6.72 -4.64 -14.44
CA THR A 28 8.06 -4.06 -14.61
C THR A 28 8.18 -2.74 -13.87
N LYS A 29 7.18 -1.86 -13.96
CA LYS A 29 7.14 -0.61 -13.19
C LYS A 29 7.19 -0.88 -11.69
N TYR A 30 6.40 -1.81 -11.20
CA TYR A 30 6.37 -2.17 -9.77
C TYR A 30 7.74 -2.59 -9.23
N TYR A 31 8.49 -3.39 -9.99
CA TYR A 31 9.81 -3.86 -9.57
C TYR A 31 10.93 -2.84 -9.78
N LEU A 32 10.79 -1.92 -10.75
CA LEU A 32 11.82 -0.93 -11.08
C LEU A 32 11.66 0.41 -10.36
N MET A 33 10.45 0.74 -9.90
CA MET A 33 10.11 2.03 -9.31
C MET A 33 9.65 1.86 -7.87
N ASP A 34 9.93 2.84 -7.03
CA ASP A 34 9.34 2.93 -5.70
C ASP A 34 7.86 3.31 -5.81
N LEU A 35 7.07 2.87 -4.82
CA LEU A 35 5.66 3.26 -4.76
C LEU A 35 5.60 4.75 -4.48
N SER A 36 4.73 5.44 -5.22
CA SER A 36 4.29 6.78 -4.84
C SER A 36 3.51 6.72 -3.52
N TYR A 37 3.38 7.87 -2.85
CA TYR A 37 2.63 7.95 -1.60
C TYR A 37 1.14 7.60 -1.78
N ASP A 38 0.56 7.93 -2.93
CA ASP A 38 -0.81 7.51 -3.28
C ASP A 38 -0.91 5.99 -3.39
N GLU A 39 0.05 5.34 -4.07
CA GLU A 39 0.07 3.89 -4.25
C GLU A 39 0.33 3.11 -2.95
N ILE A 40 0.82 3.76 -1.87
CA ILE A 40 0.96 3.10 -0.56
C ILE A 40 -0.41 2.77 0.02
N LEU A 41 -1.41 3.64 -0.17
CA LEU A 41 -2.76 3.42 0.34
C LEU A 41 -3.58 2.44 -0.52
N ASP A 42 -3.09 2.01 -1.68
CA ASP A 42 -3.70 0.92 -2.46
C ASP A 42 -3.57 -0.46 -1.77
N PHE A 43 -2.89 -0.52 -0.62
CA PHE A 43 -2.68 -1.74 0.17
C PHE A 43 -3.27 -1.58 1.58
N GLY A 44 -3.77 -2.68 2.15
CA GLY A 44 -4.10 -2.74 3.57
C GLY A 44 -2.82 -2.80 4.44
N TRP A 45 -2.82 -2.11 5.57
CA TRP A 45 -1.70 -2.09 6.51
C TRP A 45 -2.15 -2.37 7.94
N ARG A 46 -1.61 -3.42 8.56
CA ARG A 46 -1.91 -3.79 9.94
C ARG A 46 -0.83 -3.27 10.87
N GLY A 47 -1.21 -2.54 11.92
CA GLY A 47 -0.27 -2.08 12.95
C GLY A 47 0.42 -3.23 13.68
N ASP A 48 1.75 -3.17 13.80
CA ASP A 48 2.63 -4.13 14.47
C ASP A 48 3.24 -3.58 15.79
N GLY A 49 2.86 -2.36 16.17
CA GLY A 49 3.30 -1.72 17.40
C GLY A 49 4.23 -0.53 17.16
N CYS A 50 4.82 -0.01 18.24
CA CYS A 50 5.41 1.33 18.21
C CYS A 50 6.67 1.40 19.08
N LYS A 51 7.66 2.20 18.66
CA LYS A 51 8.90 2.42 19.40
C LYS A 51 9.22 3.90 19.54
N THR A 52 9.89 4.26 20.62
CA THR A 52 10.54 5.56 20.74
C THR A 52 11.71 5.65 19.74
N LYS A 53 12.21 6.87 19.49
CA LYS A 53 13.41 7.08 18.65
C LYS A 53 14.64 6.32 19.14
N ASP A 54 14.74 6.09 20.44
CA ASP A 54 15.82 5.33 21.07
C ASP A 54 15.64 3.81 20.94
N GLY A 55 14.56 3.34 20.29
CA GLY A 55 14.30 1.94 20.00
C GLY A 55 13.55 1.17 21.09
N ASN A 56 13.07 1.84 22.13
CA ASN A 56 12.29 1.21 23.20
C ASN A 56 10.86 1.00 22.75
N TRP A 57 10.32 -0.22 22.94
CA TRP A 57 8.91 -0.51 22.67
C TRP A 57 8.00 0.32 23.58
N VAL A 58 6.94 0.86 22.97
CA VAL A 58 5.91 1.64 23.65
C VAL A 58 4.71 0.74 23.93
N ASP A 59 4.12 0.89 25.12
CA ASP A 59 2.90 0.17 25.46
C ASP A 59 1.77 0.49 24.48
N SER A 60 0.91 -0.48 24.24
CA SER A 60 -0.15 -0.39 23.22
C SER A 60 -1.04 0.84 23.37
N ILE A 61 -1.32 1.19 24.62
CA ILE A 61 -2.24 2.27 25.01
C ILE A 61 -1.61 3.65 24.80
N ASP A 62 -0.28 3.71 24.80
CA ASP A 62 0.50 4.93 24.64
C ASP A 62 1.02 5.10 23.19
N CYS A 63 0.68 4.18 22.29
CA CYS A 63 1.02 4.34 20.89
C CYS A 63 0.09 5.35 20.20
N PRO A 64 0.64 6.47 19.68
CA PRO A 64 -0.16 7.56 19.15
C PRO A 64 -0.87 7.21 17.83
N CYS A 65 -0.35 6.27 17.05
CA CYS A 65 -0.94 5.88 15.76
C CYS A 65 -2.01 4.78 15.89
N GLY A 66 -2.27 4.32 17.12
CA GLY A 66 -3.11 3.15 17.40
C GLY A 66 -2.50 1.83 16.88
N ARG A 67 -3.11 0.70 17.27
CA ARG A 67 -2.80 -0.63 16.71
C ARG A 67 -3.77 -1.00 15.57
N GLY A 68 -4.25 0.01 14.86
CA GLY A 68 -5.34 -0.11 13.90
C GLY A 68 -4.94 -0.81 12.61
N LEU A 69 -5.97 -1.11 11.82
CA LEU A 69 -5.84 -1.47 10.43
C LEU A 69 -6.05 -0.20 9.59
N MET A 70 -5.14 0.09 8.68
CA MET A 70 -5.35 1.08 7.62
C MET A 70 -5.84 0.30 6.40
N GLU A 71 -7.14 0.34 6.16
CA GLU A 71 -7.76 -0.31 5.00
C GLU A 71 -7.51 0.52 3.74
N SER A 72 -7.39 -0.15 2.59
CA SER A 72 -7.07 0.53 1.32
C SER A 72 -8.21 1.40 0.80
N ASP A 73 -9.45 1.09 1.18
CA ASP A 73 -10.66 1.78 0.78
C ASP A 73 -11.16 2.78 1.82
N ASP A 74 -10.43 2.99 2.92
CA ASP A 74 -10.78 3.93 3.96
C ASP A 74 -10.60 5.38 3.47
N PRO A 75 -11.69 6.14 3.25
CA PRO A 75 -11.61 7.51 2.72
C PRO A 75 -11.01 8.50 3.71
N TYR A 76 -10.82 8.12 4.98
CA TYR A 76 -10.23 8.97 6.00
C TYR A 76 -8.70 8.90 6.01
N ASN A 77 -8.10 7.90 5.36
CA ASN A 77 -6.67 7.77 5.21
C ASN A 77 -6.19 8.57 3.99
N LYS A 78 -5.20 9.44 4.21
CA LYS A 78 -4.57 10.20 3.13
C LYS A 78 -3.08 10.35 3.36
N ILE A 79 -2.28 10.16 2.32
CA ILE A 79 -0.86 10.53 2.33
C ILE A 79 -0.67 11.65 1.31
N SER A 80 -0.02 12.74 1.71
CA SER A 80 0.35 13.81 0.78
C SER A 80 1.56 13.42 -0.08
N ASP A 81 1.78 14.16 -1.18
CA ASP A 81 2.96 14.01 -2.05
C ASP A 81 4.30 14.18 -1.31
N GLU A 82 4.30 14.85 -0.17
CA GLU A 82 5.47 15.05 0.70
C GLU A 82 5.65 13.93 1.74
N GLY A 83 4.74 12.96 1.78
CA GLY A 83 4.77 11.81 2.66
C GLY A 83 4.15 12.03 4.03
N TYR A 84 3.37 13.10 4.23
CA TYR A 84 2.61 13.27 5.48
C TYR A 84 1.32 12.46 5.46
N PHE A 85 1.10 11.67 6.51
CA PHE A 85 -0.10 10.89 6.73
C PHE A 85 -1.14 11.69 7.54
N TYR A 86 -2.37 11.63 7.06
CA TYR A 86 -3.55 12.22 7.66
C TYR A 86 -4.59 11.14 7.92
N TYR A 87 -5.24 11.21 9.08
CA TYR A 87 -6.41 10.40 9.42
C TYR A 87 -7.54 11.33 9.85
N ASN A 88 -8.73 11.26 9.23
CA ASN A 88 -9.84 12.17 9.52
C ASN A 88 -9.44 13.67 9.44
N ASP A 89 -8.68 14.04 8.40
CA ASP A 89 -8.08 15.38 8.19
C ASP A 89 -7.08 15.83 9.27
N GLU A 90 -6.76 15.00 10.25
CA GLU A 90 -5.75 15.26 11.27
C GLU A 90 -4.37 14.80 10.81
N LEU A 91 -3.38 15.69 10.85
CA LEU A 91 -1.99 15.39 10.51
C LEU A 91 -1.35 14.56 11.63
N LEU A 92 -1.06 13.29 11.37
CA LEU A 92 -0.49 12.39 12.38
C LEU A 92 1.04 12.30 12.29
N GLY A 93 1.57 12.10 11.08
CA GLY A 93 2.94 11.62 10.98
C GLY A 93 3.55 11.70 9.60
N LYS A 94 4.84 11.36 9.55
CA LYS A 94 5.57 11.22 8.29
C LYS A 94 5.75 9.74 7.94
N VAL A 95 5.34 9.37 6.74
CA VAL A 95 5.39 8.02 6.19
C VAL A 95 6.76 7.72 5.62
N THR A 96 7.27 6.56 5.98
CA THR A 96 8.44 5.94 5.37
C THR A 96 8.12 4.51 4.99
N LEU A 97 8.10 4.23 3.68
CA LEU A 97 8.01 2.87 3.19
C LEU A 97 9.39 2.20 3.31
N LYS A 98 9.50 1.21 4.21
CA LYS A 98 10.74 0.46 4.43
C LYS A 98 10.89 -0.66 3.42
N ARG A 99 9.77 -1.32 3.14
CA ARG A 99 9.72 -2.43 2.20
C ARG A 99 8.40 -2.40 1.45
N LYS A 100 8.49 -2.48 0.13
CA LYS A 100 7.32 -2.65 -0.75
C LYS A 100 6.67 -4.01 -0.49
N PRO A 101 5.33 -4.10 -0.52
CA PRO A 101 4.62 -5.38 -0.56
C PRO A 101 5.13 -6.29 -1.69
N SER A 102 4.84 -7.59 -1.61
CA SER A 102 5.07 -8.48 -2.75
C SER A 102 3.97 -8.27 -3.79
N TYR A 103 4.36 -8.18 -5.06
CA TYR A 103 3.40 -8.19 -6.18
C TYR A 103 2.65 -9.54 -6.28
N PHE A 104 3.31 -10.64 -5.89
CA PHE A 104 2.74 -11.98 -5.86
C PHE A 104 2.65 -12.42 -4.40
N SER A 105 1.50 -12.21 -3.78
CA SER A 105 1.18 -12.79 -2.48
C SER A 105 0.83 -14.26 -2.69
N GLY A 106 1.65 -15.17 -2.18
CA GLY A 106 1.45 -16.63 -2.32
C GLY A 106 0.34 -17.16 -1.41
N ASP A 107 -0.85 -16.55 -1.44
CA ASP A 107 -2.00 -16.82 -0.57
C ASP A 107 -1.79 -16.52 0.93
N GLU A 108 -0.70 -15.82 1.29
CA GLU A 108 -0.41 -15.40 2.65
C GLU A 108 -1.08 -14.05 2.98
N ILE A 109 -1.68 -13.94 4.18
CA ILE A 109 -2.31 -12.69 4.65
C ILE A 109 -1.30 -11.55 4.68
N LEU A 110 -0.05 -11.81 5.04
CA LEU A 110 1.02 -10.83 5.02
C LEU A 110 1.68 -10.81 3.64
N THR A 111 1.76 -9.62 3.03
CA THR A 111 2.38 -9.46 1.71
C THR A 111 3.86 -9.09 1.80
N GLY A 112 4.38 -8.90 3.02
CA GLY A 112 5.81 -8.70 3.31
C GLY A 112 6.33 -7.27 3.10
N GLY A 113 5.42 -6.31 2.93
CA GLY A 113 5.73 -4.88 2.96
C GLY A 113 5.75 -4.37 4.40
N GLU A 114 6.55 -3.33 4.61
CA GLU A 114 6.81 -2.74 5.92
C GLU A 114 6.74 -1.21 5.80
N LEU A 115 5.91 -0.59 6.63
CA LEU A 115 5.66 0.85 6.65
C LEU A 115 5.93 1.39 8.05
N GLU A 116 6.57 2.55 8.10
CA GLU A 116 6.80 3.31 9.33
C GLU A 116 6.06 4.65 9.23
N ILE A 117 5.40 5.04 10.32
CA ILE A 117 4.84 6.39 10.50
C ILE A 117 5.50 7.01 11.73
N GLU A 118 6.29 8.05 11.52
CA GLU A 118 6.85 8.85 12.61
C GLU A 118 5.81 9.89 13.04
N HIS A 119 5.25 9.74 14.23
CA HIS A 119 4.28 10.66 14.79
C HIS A 119 4.93 12.02 15.05
N LEU A 120 4.36 13.11 14.53
CA LEU A 120 5.04 14.41 14.50
C LEU A 120 5.24 15.00 15.90
N GLU A 121 4.27 14.86 16.79
CA GLU A 121 4.32 15.50 18.11
C GLU A 121 5.24 14.77 19.09
N THR A 122 5.21 13.44 19.07
CA THR A 122 5.90 12.59 20.05
C THR A 122 7.22 12.04 19.52
N GLY A 123 7.39 12.01 18.19
CA GLY A 123 8.52 11.36 17.53
C GLY A 123 8.50 9.83 17.66
N ILE A 124 7.42 9.23 18.17
CA ILE A 124 7.25 7.78 18.25
C ILE A 124 7.07 7.24 16.84
N ILE A 125 7.73 6.13 16.54
CA ILE A 125 7.64 5.43 15.26
C ILE A 125 6.64 4.29 15.40
N CYS A 126 5.62 4.31 14.54
CA CYS A 126 4.60 3.27 14.44
C CYS A 126 4.90 2.37 13.25
N TYR A 127 4.85 1.06 13.46
CA TYR A 127 5.19 0.05 12.47
C TYR A 127 3.93 -0.62 11.95
N TYR A 128 3.88 -0.86 10.65
CA TYR A 128 2.80 -1.57 9.99
C TYR A 128 3.33 -2.61 9.01
N ASP A 129 2.66 -3.76 8.98
CA ASP A 129 2.85 -4.81 7.99
C ASP A 129 1.78 -4.70 6.91
N SER A 130 2.16 -4.86 5.64
CA SER A 130 1.18 -4.91 4.57
C SER A 130 0.42 -6.24 4.58
N ILE A 131 -0.89 -6.15 4.35
CA ILE A 131 -1.78 -7.30 4.28
C ILE A 131 -2.50 -7.41 2.93
N LEU A 132 -3.08 -8.58 2.67
CA LEU A 132 -4.09 -8.74 1.63
C LEU A 132 -5.45 -8.24 2.15
N ASP A 133 -6.12 -7.43 1.31
CA ASP A 133 -7.55 -7.13 1.44
C ASP A 133 -8.42 -8.36 1.14
#